data_AF-A0A7C1U4W8-F1
#
_entry.id   AF-A0A7C1U4W8-F1
#
_cell.length_a   1.000
_cell.length_b   1.000
_cell.length_c   1.000
_cell.angle_alpha   90.00
_cell.angle_beta   90.00
_cell.angle_gamma   90.00
#
_symmetry.space_group_name_H-M   'P 1'
#
loop_
_entity.id
_entity.type
_entity.pdbx_description
1 polymer ?
#
loop_
_entity_poly.entity_id
_entity_poly.type
_entity_poly.pdbx_seq_one_letter_code
_entity_poly.pdbx_strand_id
1 'polypeptide(L)'
;MQSNAIHELYRLENKIKRTNDEKIIADWRKLQASDHFYYMCTKYFADGDVHKYFNPYDSPYDSYINFMNVLGNLHSRCSAQTVGGELCSAS
;
A
#
# COMPACT_ATOMS: atom_id res chain seq x y z
N MET A 1 -9.96 8.06 -5.77
CA MET A 1 -9.34 7.42 -4.59
C MET A 1 -8.92 6.00 -4.92
N GLN A 2 -9.85 5.03 -5.05
CA GLN A 2 -9.52 3.61 -5.32
C GLN A 2 -8.56 3.38 -6.51
N SER A 3 -8.85 3.93 -7.69
CA SER A 3 -7.97 3.77 -8.87
C SER A 3 -6.59 4.39 -8.66
N ASN A 4 -6.49 5.50 -7.93
CA ASN A 4 -5.20 6.13 -7.63
C ASN A 4 -4.38 5.26 -6.66
N ALA A 5 -5.00 4.76 -5.58
CA ALA A 5 -4.34 3.85 -4.64
C ALA A 5 -3.78 2.59 -5.32
N ILE A 6 -4.56 2.00 -6.24
CA ILE A 6 -4.12 0.86 -7.06
C ILE A 6 -2.92 1.25 -7.93
N HIS A 7 -3.01 2.36 -8.66
CA HIS A 7 -1.90 2.81 -9.51
C HIS A 7 -0.62 3.05 -8.73
N GLU A 8 -0.70 3.75 -7.58
CA GLU A 8 0.48 4.01 -6.75
C GLU A 8 1.07 2.72 -6.17
N LEU A 9 0.23 1.77 -5.75
CA LEU A 9 0.69 0.47 -5.25
C LEU A 9 1.49 -0.32 -6.30
N TYR A 10 0.99 -0.41 -7.54
CA TYR A 10 1.66 -1.14 -8.61
C TYR A 10 2.87 -0.39 -9.18
N ARG A 11 2.88 0.94 -9.12
CA ARG A 11 4.07 1.74 -9.48
C ARG A 11 5.30 1.35 -8.66
N LEU A 12 5.11 0.86 -7.43
CA LEU A 12 6.20 0.45 -6.56
C LEU A 12 6.69 -0.99 -6.78
N GLU A 13 5.98 -1.81 -7.57
CA GLU A 13 6.26 -3.23 -7.72
C GLU A 13 7.73 -3.51 -8.08
N ASN A 14 8.25 -2.83 -9.11
CA ASN A 14 9.63 -3.02 -9.54
C ASN A 14 10.65 -2.59 -8.48
N LYS A 15 10.37 -1.50 -7.74
CA LYS A 15 11.26 -1.03 -6.65
C LYS A 15 11.28 -2.04 -5.50
N ILE A 16 10.11 -2.54 -5.13
CA ILE A 16 9.90 -3.51 -4.05
C ILE A 16 10.53 -4.85 -4.38
N LYS A 17 10.32 -5.38 -5.58
CA LYS A 17 10.92 -6.65 -5.99
C LYS A 17 12.46 -6.59 -6.04
N ARG A 18 13.03 -5.42 -6.36
CA ARG A 18 14.49 -5.21 -6.38
C ARG A 18 15.14 -5.18 -5.00
N THR A 19 14.40 -5.01 -3.91
CA THR A 19 14.99 -5.03 -2.57
C THR A 19 15.44 -6.44 -2.17
N ASN A 20 14.84 -7.50 -2.77
CA ASN A 20 14.99 -8.90 -2.33
C ASN A 20 14.70 -9.13 -0.84
N ASP A 21 14.06 -8.17 -0.16
CA ASP A 21 13.67 -8.28 1.24
C ASP A 21 12.26 -8.91 1.30
N GLU A 22 12.22 -10.17 1.76
CA GLU A 22 10.99 -10.94 1.90
C GLU A 22 9.93 -10.24 2.75
N LYS A 23 10.33 -9.47 3.77
CA LYS A 23 9.41 -8.73 4.64
C LYS A 23 8.79 -7.56 3.89
N ILE A 24 9.58 -6.80 3.13
CA ILE A 24 9.07 -5.70 2.29
C ILE A 24 8.11 -6.24 1.21
N ILE A 25 8.47 -7.35 0.58
CA ILE A 25 7.62 -8.01 -0.44
C ILE A 25 6.32 -8.54 0.18
N ALA A 26 6.39 -9.15 1.37
CA ALA A 26 5.21 -9.64 2.07
C ALA A 26 4.27 -8.50 2.48
N ASP A 27 4.81 -7.38 2.98
CA ASP A 27 4.02 -6.21 3.33
C ASP A 27 3.33 -5.61 2.10
N TRP A 28 4.02 -5.53 0.96
CA TRP A 28 3.43 -5.09 -0.31
C TRP A 28 2.29 -6.00 -0.79
N ARG A 29 2.43 -7.32 -0.64
CA ARG A 29 1.38 -8.29 -0.99
C ARG A 29 0.14 -8.12 -0.11
N LYS A 30 0.29 -7.84 1.18
CA LYS A 30 -0.85 -7.58 2.08
C LYS A 30 -1.65 -6.35 1.64
N LEU A 31 -0.97 -5.30 1.18
CA LEU A 31 -1.64 -4.09 0.68
C LEU A 31 -2.49 -4.32 -0.58
N GLN A 32 -2.37 -5.46 -1.24
CA GLN A 32 -3.20 -5.82 -2.40
C GLN A 32 -4.54 -6.47 -2.01
N ALA A 33 -4.78 -6.71 -0.72
CA ALA A 33 -6.05 -7.28 -0.26
C ALA A 33 -7.24 -6.40 -0.71
N SER A 34 -8.27 -7.03 -1.26
CA SER A 34 -9.45 -6.35 -1.82
C SER A 34 -10.16 -5.46 -0.80
N ASP A 35 -10.11 -5.83 0.47
CA ASP A 35 -10.77 -5.12 1.57
C ASP A 35 -10.29 -3.67 1.68
N HIS A 36 -9.00 -3.41 1.45
CA HIS A 36 -8.47 -2.04 1.43
C HIS A 36 -9.16 -1.18 0.37
N PHE A 37 -9.33 -1.73 -0.83
CA PHE A 37 -9.97 -1.02 -1.94
C PHE A 37 -11.49 -0.92 -1.76
N TYR A 38 -12.08 -1.89 -1.07
CA TYR A 38 -13.49 -1.88 -0.68
C TYR A 38 -13.77 -0.75 0.32
N TYR A 39 -12.97 -0.63 1.37
CA TYR A 39 -13.15 0.39 2.41
C TYR A 39 -13.03 1.83 1.91
N MET A 40 -12.24 2.08 0.87
CA MET A 40 -12.09 3.41 0.24
C MET A 40 -12.97 3.65 -1.00
N CYS A 41 -13.89 2.73 -1.30
CA CYS A 41 -14.80 2.85 -2.44
C CYS A 41 -16.02 3.73 -2.10
N THR A 42 -16.41 4.61 -3.02
CA THR A 42 -17.60 5.49 -2.87
C THR A 42 -18.85 4.95 -3.56
N LYS A 43 -18.76 3.80 -4.25
CA LYS A 43 -19.83 3.28 -5.12
C LYS A 43 -21.11 2.86 -4.37
N TYR A 44 -20.98 2.44 -3.11
CA TYR A 44 -22.10 1.94 -2.29
C TYR A 44 -22.53 2.90 -1.17
N PHE A 45 -22.01 4.14 -1.17
CA PHE A 45 -22.45 5.18 -0.24
C PHE A 45 -23.91 5.64 -0.47
N ALA A 46 -24.59 5.08 -1.47
CA ALA A 46 -26.01 5.31 -1.74
C ALA A 46 -26.95 4.40 -0.93
N ASP A 47 -26.48 3.32 -0.30
CA ASP A 47 -27.33 2.40 0.48
C ASP A 47 -26.79 2.24 1.90
N GLY A 48 -27.10 3.24 2.73
CA GLY A 48 -26.38 3.60 3.96
C GLY A 48 -26.59 2.74 5.21
N ASP A 49 -27.21 1.54 5.14
CA ASP A 49 -27.61 0.81 6.37
C ASP A 49 -26.88 -0.52 6.64
N VAL A 50 -26.30 -1.18 5.63
CA VAL A 50 -25.68 -2.52 5.82
C VAL A 50 -24.15 -2.49 5.96
N HIS A 51 -23.50 -1.38 5.59
CA HIS A 51 -22.04 -1.31 5.47
C HIS A 51 -21.29 -0.88 6.75
N LYS A 52 -22.01 -0.46 7.81
CA LYS A 52 -21.40 -0.02 9.08
C LYS A 52 -20.79 -1.15 9.92
N TYR A 53 -21.20 -2.39 9.69
CA TYR A 53 -20.80 -3.51 10.55
C TYR A 53 -19.40 -4.08 10.24
N PHE A 54 -18.76 -3.69 9.13
CA PHE A 54 -17.51 -4.31 8.67
C PHE A 54 -16.40 -3.35 8.19
N ASN A 55 -16.54 -2.03 8.37
CA ASN A 55 -15.49 -1.07 8.01
C ASN A 55 -14.85 -0.47 9.28
N PRO A 56 -13.52 -0.61 9.51
CA PRO A 56 -12.86 -0.02 10.66
C PRO A 56 -12.66 1.51 10.56
N TYR A 57 -13.03 2.13 9.45
CA TYR A 57 -12.86 3.57 9.20
C TYR A 57 -14.20 4.31 9.20
N ASP A 58 -14.19 5.55 9.69
CA ASP A 58 -15.37 6.43 9.74
C ASP A 58 -15.83 6.86 8.33
N SER A 59 -14.90 6.88 7.35
CA SER A 59 -15.21 7.20 5.95
C SER A 59 -14.25 6.52 4.95
N PRO A 60 -14.65 6.42 3.67
CA PRO A 60 -13.75 6.01 2.58
C PRO A 60 -12.53 6.92 2.43
N TYR A 61 -12.68 8.18 2.81
CA TYR A 61 -11.59 9.14 2.80
C TYR A 61 -10.54 8.79 3.85
N ASP A 62 -10.96 8.46 5.08
CA ASP A 62 -10.04 8.04 6.16
C ASP A 62 -9.32 6.74 5.79
N SER A 63 -10.06 5.79 5.21
CA SER A 63 -9.47 4.55 4.68
C SER A 63 -8.40 4.83 3.62
N TYR A 64 -8.70 5.72 2.66
CA TYR A 64 -7.75 6.12 1.61
C TYR A 64 -6.51 6.80 2.19
N ILE A 65 -6.66 7.78 3.10
CA ILE A 65 -5.53 8.48 3.71
C ILE A 65 -4.66 7.50 4.50
N ASN A 66 -5.25 6.61 5.29
CA ASN A 66 -4.49 5.61 6.02
C ASN A 66 -3.73 4.67 5.07
N PHE A 67 -4.38 4.20 3.99
CA PHE A 67 -3.72 3.37 2.99
C PHE A 67 -2.51 4.06 2.36
N MET A 68 -2.66 5.33 1.95
CA MET A 68 -1.57 6.10 1.35
C MET A 68 -0.43 6.36 2.32
N ASN A 69 -0.70 6.58 3.61
CA ASN A 69 0.33 6.71 4.64
C ASN A 69 1.12 5.42 4.83
N VAL A 70 0.45 4.27 4.88
CA VAL A 70 1.09 2.95 4.99
C VAL A 70 1.92 2.65 3.73
N LEU A 71 1.39 2.96 2.54
CA LEU A 71 2.13 2.80 1.28
C LEU A 71 3.37 3.70 1.23
N GLY A 72 3.28 4.94 1.72
CA GLY A 72 4.41 5.86 1.85
C GLY A 72 5.48 5.34 2.82
N ASN A 73 5.08 4.76 3.94
CA ASN A 73 5.99 4.11 4.87
C ASN A 73 6.70 2.88 4.24
N LEU A 74 5.96 2.06 3.49
CA LEU A 74 6.56 0.95 2.75
C LEU A 74 7.58 1.46 1.71
N HIS A 75 7.24 2.55 1.01
CA HIS A 75 8.12 3.16 0.02
C HIS A 75 9.43 3.67 0.62
N SER A 76 9.39 4.30 1.81
CA SER A 76 10.57 4.84 2.48
C SER A 76 11.52 3.74 2.95
N ARG A 77 10.97 2.61 3.44
CA ARG A 77 11.75 1.41 3.80
C ARG A 77 12.52 0.82 2.62
N CYS A 78 12.01 0.96 1.39
CA CYS A 78 12.72 0.51 0.18
C CYS A 78 13.99 1.33 -0.12
N SER A 79 14.13 2.55 0.41
CA SER A 79 15.31 3.41 0.21
C SER A 79 16.31 3.34 1.36
N ALA A 80 15.87 2.94 2.56
CA ALA A 80 16.73 2.85 3.74
C ALA A 80 17.73 1.68 3.70
N GLN A 81 17.59 0.75 2.74
CA GLN A 81 18.48 -0.41 2.57
C GLN A 81 19.77 -0.12 1.80
N THR A 82 19.97 1.10 1.30
CA THR A 82 21.18 1.45 0.51
C THR A 82 22.37 1.90 1.36
N VAL A 83 22.25 1.99 2.68
CA VAL A 83 23.38 2.38 3.57
C VAL A 83 23.92 1.13 4.25
N GLY A 84 24.80 0.40 3.55
CA GLY A 84 25.51 -0.75 4.15
C GLY A 84 26.03 -1.84 3.22
N GLY A 85 26.08 -1.63 1.90
CA GLY A 85 26.66 -2.59 0.95
C GLY A 85 27.84 -1.97 0.22
N GLU A 86 29.05 -2.43 0.55
CA GLU A 86 30.26 -2.19 -0.22
C GLU A 86 30.01 -2.47 -1.71
N LEU A 87 30.27 -1.48 -2.56
CA LEU A 87 30.57 -1.70 -3.96
C LEU A 87 31.94 -2.38 -4.02
N CYS A 88 31.94 -3.71 -3.91
CA CYS A 88 33.10 -4.52 -4.25
C CYS A 88 33.40 -4.29 -5.74
N SER A 89 34.61 -3.79 -5.99
CA SER A 89 35.18 -3.49 -7.30
C SER A 89 34.98 -4.62 -8.30
N ALA A 90 34.43 -4.29 -9.47
CA ALA A 90 34.64 -5.07 -10.69
C ALA A 90 35.53 -4.25 -11.62
N SER A 91 36.54 -4.95 -12.13
CA SER A 91 37.77 -4.53 -12.78
C SER A 91 37.64 -3.71 -14.07
#